data_AF-Q8KBP5-F1
#
_entry.id   AF-Q8KBP5-F1
#
_cell.length_a   1.000
_cell.length_b   1.000
_cell.length_c   1.000
_cell.angle_alpha   90.00
_cell.angle_beta   90.00
_cell.angle_gamma   90.00
#
_symmetry.space_group_name_H-M   'P 1'
#
loop_
_entity.id
_entity.type
_entity.pdbx_description
1 polymer ?
#
loop_
_entity_poly.entity_id
_entity_poly.type
_entity_poly.pdbx_seq_one_letter_code
_entity_poly.pdbx_strand_id
1 'polypeptide(L)'
;MLSKTILDKLNHQVNFEAASAHLYLQMSAWLLTQSLDSTAAFFRAHAEEEKAHMMKLFDYINETGSLALIGEVATPAPEWKSHIELLEAAYNHELAITQSINDLVDTALREKDYSTFQFLQWYVAEQHEEEYLFSSMLHKARIINTMDGRALFRFDEEVRKSVLHHEHHQQKPMFLQVGPAPKHHDGHDGLHAHQHSSHWSGH
;
A
#
# COMPACT_ATOMS: atom_id res chain seq x y z
N MET A 1 -16.48 31.10 7.63
CA MET A 1 -17.08 30.90 6.30
C MET A 1 -15.95 30.94 5.28
N LEU A 2 -15.92 29.94 4.41
CA LEU A 2 -14.93 29.84 3.35
C LEU A 2 -15.09 31.02 2.37
N SER A 3 -13.99 31.49 1.80
CA SER A 3 -14.07 32.42 0.68
C SER A 3 -14.68 31.70 -0.54
N LYS A 4 -15.24 32.46 -1.49
CA LYS A 4 -15.73 31.89 -2.74
C LYS A 4 -14.63 31.11 -3.47
N THR A 5 -13.41 31.64 -3.50
CA THR A 5 -12.26 31.00 -4.16
C THR A 5 -11.94 29.64 -3.55
N ILE A 6 -11.85 29.56 -2.22
CA ILE A 6 -11.54 28.32 -1.50
C ILE A 6 -12.67 27.32 -1.66
N LEU A 7 -13.92 27.75 -1.53
CA LEU A 7 -15.09 26.89 -1.72
C LEU A 7 -15.15 26.31 -3.14
N ASP A 8 -14.91 27.13 -4.17
CA ASP A 8 -14.90 26.68 -5.57
C ASP A 8 -13.81 25.62 -5.80
N LYS A 9 -12.61 25.82 -5.23
CA LYS A 9 -11.50 24.86 -5.35
C LYS A 9 -11.73 23.58 -4.55
N LEU A 10 -12.30 23.66 -3.35
CA LEU A 10 -12.66 22.48 -2.57
C LEU A 10 -13.73 21.64 -3.30
N ASN A 11 -14.76 22.29 -3.87
CA ASN A 11 -15.76 21.61 -4.68
C ASN A 11 -15.17 21.00 -5.96
N HIS A 12 -14.21 21.68 -6.60
CA HIS A 12 -13.45 21.09 -7.69
C HIS A 12 -12.71 19.82 -7.24
N GLN A 13 -12.03 19.87 -6.08
CA GLN A 13 -11.31 18.71 -5.55
C GLN A 13 -12.27 17.55 -5.21
N VAL A 14 -13.43 17.82 -4.61
CA VAL A 14 -14.49 16.81 -4.39
C VAL A 14 -14.81 16.09 -5.71
N ASN A 15 -15.03 16.84 -6.79
CA ASN A 15 -15.34 16.23 -8.08
C ASN A 15 -14.13 15.51 -8.70
N PHE A 16 -12.91 15.95 -8.42
CA PHE A 16 -11.70 15.31 -8.91
C PHE A 16 -11.53 13.93 -8.24
N GLU A 17 -11.66 13.82 -6.92
CA GLU A 17 -11.61 12.52 -6.22
C GLU A 17 -12.74 11.58 -6.65
N ALA A 18 -13.94 12.12 -6.90
CA ALA A 18 -15.04 11.34 -7.47
C ALA A 18 -14.68 10.76 -8.85
N ALA A 19 -14.00 11.55 -9.69
CA ALA A 19 -13.51 11.10 -10.98
C ALA A 19 -12.41 10.04 -10.85
N SER A 20 -11.51 10.18 -9.86
CA SER A 20 -10.49 9.19 -9.52
C SER A 20 -11.11 7.84 -9.15
N ALA A 21 -12.13 7.83 -8.28
CA ALA A 21 -12.85 6.62 -7.91
C ALA A 21 -13.47 5.90 -9.13
N HIS A 22 -14.10 6.65 -10.04
CA HIS A 22 -14.65 6.08 -11.27
C HIS A 22 -13.56 5.56 -12.23
N LEU A 23 -12.48 6.31 -12.38
CA LEU A 23 -11.33 5.93 -13.21
C LEU A 23 -10.72 4.62 -12.71
N TYR A 24 -10.46 4.49 -11.41
CA TYR A 24 -9.84 3.30 -10.84
C TYR A 24 -10.76 2.08 -10.87
N LEU A 25 -12.07 2.27 -10.72
CA LEU A 25 -13.03 1.20 -10.96
C LEU A 25 -13.03 0.75 -12.44
N GLN A 26 -12.88 1.68 -13.38
CA GLN A 26 -12.77 1.39 -14.81
C GLN A 26 -11.46 0.69 -15.16
N MET A 27 -10.34 1.07 -14.53
CA MET A 27 -9.05 0.39 -14.64
C MET A 27 -9.12 -1.05 -14.10
N SER A 28 -9.76 -1.24 -12.94
CA SER A 28 -10.04 -2.57 -12.39
C SER A 28 -10.82 -3.44 -13.38
N ALA A 29 -11.90 -2.91 -13.95
CA ALA A 29 -12.70 -3.62 -14.95
C ALA A 29 -11.87 -4.00 -16.19
N TRP A 30 -11.03 -3.10 -16.70
CA TRP A 30 -10.15 -3.39 -17.84
C TRP A 30 -9.14 -4.50 -17.50
N LEU A 31 -8.51 -4.47 -16.32
CA LEU A 31 -7.54 -5.49 -15.89
C LEU A 31 -8.15 -6.88 -15.77
N LEU A 32 -9.43 -6.99 -15.38
CA LEU A 32 -10.15 -8.27 -15.39
C LEU A 32 -10.28 -8.85 -16.81
N THR A 33 -10.50 -8.00 -17.82
CA THR A 33 -10.53 -8.47 -19.23
C THR A 33 -9.19 -9.02 -19.69
N GLN A 34 -8.10 -8.63 -19.01
CA GLN A 34 -6.73 -9.09 -19.29
C GLN A 34 -6.30 -10.26 -18.37
N SER A 35 -7.19 -10.80 -17.53
CA SER A 35 -6.88 -11.86 -16.54
C SER A 35 -5.80 -11.46 -15.52
N LEU A 36 -5.76 -10.18 -15.13
CA LEU A 36 -4.85 -9.65 -14.10
C LEU A 36 -5.60 -9.41 -12.79
N ASP A 37 -6.17 -10.48 -12.22
CA ASP A 37 -7.14 -10.41 -11.10
C ASP A 37 -6.61 -9.68 -9.86
N SER A 38 -5.36 -9.93 -9.46
CA SER A 38 -4.78 -9.30 -8.26
C SER A 38 -4.57 -7.80 -8.46
N THR A 39 -4.12 -7.38 -9.65
CA THR A 39 -3.98 -5.95 -9.97
C THR A 39 -5.34 -5.29 -10.10
N ALA A 40 -6.34 -5.99 -10.65
CA ALA A 40 -7.71 -5.50 -10.68
C ALA A 40 -8.28 -5.31 -9.26
N ALA A 41 -8.01 -6.24 -8.34
CA ALA A 41 -8.44 -6.13 -6.95
C ALA A 41 -7.79 -4.93 -6.24
N PHE A 42 -6.51 -4.65 -6.51
CA PHE A 42 -5.83 -3.45 -6.04
C PHE A 42 -6.57 -2.18 -6.49
N PHE A 43 -6.79 -1.99 -7.80
CA PHE A 43 -7.49 -0.80 -8.31
C PHE A 43 -8.94 -0.67 -7.81
N ARG A 44 -9.60 -1.80 -7.53
CA ARG A 44 -10.94 -1.78 -6.93
C ARG A 44 -10.92 -1.28 -5.49
N ALA A 45 -9.91 -1.65 -4.71
CA ALA A 45 -9.73 -1.15 -3.36
C ALA A 45 -9.35 0.35 -3.40
N HIS A 46 -8.43 0.72 -4.29
CA HIS A 46 -8.02 2.11 -4.52
C HIS A 46 -9.20 3.02 -4.87
N ALA A 47 -10.14 2.54 -5.68
CA ALA A 47 -11.36 3.29 -6.00
C ALA A 47 -12.23 3.60 -4.77
N GLU A 48 -12.24 2.74 -3.75
CA GLU A 48 -12.96 3.00 -2.49
C GLU A 48 -12.18 3.97 -1.59
N GLU A 49 -10.84 3.95 -1.64
CA GLU A 49 -9.98 4.93 -0.96
C GLU A 49 -10.21 6.33 -1.52
N GLU A 50 -10.24 6.51 -2.85
CA GLU A 50 -10.56 7.81 -3.46
C GLU A 50 -11.96 8.31 -3.13
N LYS A 51 -12.92 7.39 -3.03
CA LYS A 51 -14.26 7.75 -2.56
C LYS A 51 -14.24 8.22 -1.11
N ALA A 52 -13.38 7.66 -0.25
CA ALA A 52 -13.19 8.15 1.11
C ALA A 52 -12.52 9.55 1.11
N HIS A 53 -11.57 9.80 0.20
CA HIS A 53 -10.95 11.12 0.00
C HIS A 53 -12.01 12.17 -0.37
N MET A 54 -12.85 11.85 -1.36
CA MET A 54 -14.00 12.67 -1.76
C MET A 54 -14.91 13.00 -0.56
N MET A 55 -15.30 11.99 0.21
CA MET A 55 -16.22 12.17 1.35
C MET A 55 -15.61 13.06 2.44
N LYS A 56 -14.29 12.93 2.69
CA LYS A 56 -13.60 13.76 3.67
C LYS A 56 -13.61 15.25 3.29
N LEU A 57 -13.42 15.59 2.00
CA LEU A 57 -13.58 16.96 1.51
C LEU A 57 -15.04 17.44 1.60
N PHE A 58 -15.98 16.59 1.19
CA PHE A 58 -17.42 16.88 1.23
C PHE A 58 -17.87 17.24 2.65
N ASP A 59 -17.48 16.43 3.64
CA ASP A 59 -17.81 16.66 5.05
C ASP A 59 -17.18 17.95 5.56
N TYR A 60 -15.89 18.18 5.27
CA TYR A 60 -15.19 19.41 5.67
C TYR A 60 -15.90 20.68 5.17
N ILE A 61 -16.30 20.71 3.90
CA ILE A 61 -17.02 21.85 3.32
C ILE A 61 -18.31 22.11 4.10
N ASN A 62 -19.10 21.07 4.35
CA ASN A 62 -20.39 21.17 5.04
C ASN A 62 -20.24 21.60 6.51
N GLU A 63 -19.20 21.12 7.20
CA GLU A 63 -18.88 21.53 8.58
C GLU A 63 -18.59 23.03 8.71
N THR A 64 -18.13 23.69 7.63
CA THR A 64 -17.91 25.15 7.62
C THR A 64 -19.20 25.98 7.48
N GLY A 65 -20.36 25.32 7.32
CA GLY A 65 -21.63 25.94 6.97
C GLY A 65 -21.77 26.29 5.48
N SER A 66 -20.85 25.83 4.63
CA SER A 66 -20.90 25.96 3.18
C SER A 66 -21.62 24.76 2.55
N LEU A 67 -22.01 24.84 1.28
CA LEU A 67 -22.63 23.72 0.55
C LEU A 67 -21.58 23.01 -0.31
N ALA A 68 -21.34 21.73 -0.01
CA ALA A 68 -20.59 20.86 -0.91
C ALA A 68 -21.44 20.54 -2.16
N LEU A 69 -20.83 20.65 -3.34
CA LEU A 69 -21.46 20.41 -4.63
C LEU A 69 -20.85 19.15 -5.27
N ILE A 70 -21.72 18.24 -5.69
CA ILE A 70 -21.33 17.08 -6.50
C ILE A 70 -21.57 17.43 -7.96
N GLY A 71 -20.50 17.47 -8.75
CA GLY A 71 -20.54 17.80 -10.17
C GLY A 71 -20.80 16.58 -11.05
N GLU A 72 -20.77 16.83 -12.36
CA GLU A 72 -20.74 15.76 -13.35
C GLU A 72 -19.35 15.10 -13.38
N VAL A 73 -19.33 13.78 -13.40
CA VAL A 73 -18.10 12.99 -13.52
C VAL A 73 -18.09 12.32 -14.89
N ALA A 74 -17.26 12.84 -15.81
CA ALA A 74 -17.07 12.22 -17.10
C ALA A 74 -16.22 10.95 -16.95
N THR A 75 -16.72 9.82 -17.46
CA THR A 75 -15.99 8.55 -17.46
C THR A 75 -15.79 8.09 -18.90
N PRO A 76 -14.76 8.58 -19.61
CA PRO A 76 -14.50 8.17 -20.98
C PRO A 76 -14.18 6.67 -21.05
N ALA A 77 -14.50 6.06 -22.18
CA ALA A 77 -14.20 4.64 -22.39
C ALA A 77 -12.68 4.39 -22.32
N PRO A 78 -12.24 3.29 -21.68
CA PRO A 78 -10.83 3.01 -21.54
C PRO A 78 -10.18 2.63 -22.88
N GLU A 79 -9.06 3.29 -23.23
CA GLU A 79 -8.30 3.04 -24.47
C GLU A 79 -6.90 2.46 -24.22
N TRP A 80 -6.62 1.92 -23.03
CA TRP A 80 -5.30 1.36 -22.70
C TRP A 80 -4.99 0.12 -23.55
N LYS A 81 -3.80 0.07 -24.14
CA LYS A 81 -3.32 -1.05 -24.98
C LYS A 81 -2.49 -2.06 -24.19
N SER A 82 -2.07 -1.70 -22.99
CA SER A 82 -1.27 -2.57 -22.10
C SER A 82 -1.44 -2.19 -20.64
N HIS A 83 -1.12 -3.11 -19.73
CA HIS A 83 -1.08 -2.84 -18.30
C HIS A 83 -0.04 -1.77 -17.93
N ILE A 84 1.05 -1.64 -18.69
CA ILE A 84 2.04 -0.57 -18.48
C ILE A 84 1.43 0.78 -18.80
N GLU A 85 0.72 0.91 -19.92
CA GLU A 85 0.04 2.16 -20.30
C GLU A 85 -1.05 2.54 -19.30
N LEU A 86 -1.77 1.55 -18.75
CA LEU A 86 -2.72 1.76 -17.65
C LEU A 86 -2.03 2.30 -16.39
N LEU A 87 -0.90 1.69 -15.98
CA LEU A 87 -0.14 2.15 -14.81
C LEU A 87 0.50 3.53 -15.03
N GLU A 88 0.91 3.86 -16.25
CA GLU A 88 1.35 5.20 -16.63
C GLU A 88 0.21 6.22 -16.51
N ALA A 89 -0.99 5.86 -16.97
CA ALA A 89 -2.17 6.70 -16.82
C ALA A 89 -2.53 6.92 -15.34
N ALA A 90 -2.50 5.88 -14.51
CA ALA A 90 -2.76 5.98 -13.07
C ALA A 90 -1.73 6.89 -12.38
N TYR A 91 -0.44 6.67 -12.63
CA TYR A 91 0.61 7.50 -12.04
C TYR A 91 0.52 8.97 -12.48
N ASN A 92 0.23 9.24 -13.76
CA ASN A 92 0.03 10.61 -14.22
C ASN A 92 -1.22 11.27 -13.61
N HIS A 93 -2.26 10.48 -13.32
CA HIS A 93 -3.46 10.94 -12.63
C HIS A 93 -3.14 11.37 -11.19
N GLU A 94 -2.39 10.55 -10.44
CA GLU A 94 -1.94 10.91 -9.09
C GLU A 94 -1.09 12.19 -9.06
N LEU A 95 -0.15 12.36 -10.01
CA LEU A 95 0.61 13.60 -10.13
C LEU A 95 -0.29 14.83 -10.35
N ALA A 96 -1.40 14.67 -11.08
CA ALA A 96 -2.36 15.74 -11.29
C ALA A 96 -3.17 16.06 -10.03
N ILE A 97 -3.54 15.05 -9.23
CA ILE A 97 -4.17 15.23 -7.92
C ILE A 97 -3.24 15.98 -6.99
N THR A 98 -1.97 15.57 -6.88
CA THR A 98 -0.96 16.27 -6.06
C THR A 98 -0.84 17.73 -6.46
N GLN A 99 -0.77 18.03 -7.76
CA GLN A 99 -0.69 19.42 -8.22
C GLN A 99 -1.94 20.21 -7.79
N SER A 100 -3.14 19.62 -7.91
CA SER A 100 -4.39 20.25 -7.48
C SER A 100 -4.42 20.53 -5.96
N ILE A 101 -3.94 19.58 -5.15
CA ILE A 101 -3.79 19.76 -3.71
C ILE A 101 -2.78 20.87 -3.38
N ASN A 102 -1.62 20.89 -4.03
CA ASN A 102 -0.62 21.94 -3.84
C ASN A 102 -1.16 23.33 -4.18
N ASP A 103 -1.90 23.47 -5.29
CA ASP A 103 -2.53 24.72 -5.68
C ASP A 103 -3.61 25.18 -4.67
N LEU A 104 -4.31 24.24 -4.05
CA LEU A 104 -5.31 24.51 -3.02
C LEU A 104 -4.64 24.93 -1.69
N VAL A 105 -3.55 24.27 -1.30
CA VAL A 105 -2.70 24.63 -0.15
C VAL A 105 -2.13 26.05 -0.31
N ASP A 106 -1.56 26.37 -1.48
CA ASP A 106 -1.05 27.71 -1.78
C ASP A 106 -2.16 28.77 -1.69
N THR A 107 -3.34 28.47 -2.23
CA THR A 107 -4.47 29.39 -2.16
C THR A 107 -4.92 29.63 -0.72
N ALA A 108 -4.99 28.58 0.10
CA ALA A 108 -5.32 28.70 1.52
C ALA A 108 -4.31 29.58 2.27
N LEU A 109 -3.02 29.42 2.00
CA LEU A 109 -1.97 30.27 2.59
C LEU A 109 -2.07 31.73 2.14
N ARG A 110 -2.27 31.99 0.85
CA ARG A 110 -2.40 33.36 0.32
C ARG A 110 -3.60 34.10 0.88
N GLU A 111 -4.71 33.40 1.08
CA GLU A 111 -5.93 33.97 1.68
C GLU A 111 -5.91 33.96 3.22
N LYS A 112 -4.83 33.44 3.83
CA LYS A 112 -4.68 33.27 5.29
C LYS A 112 -5.78 32.40 5.91
N ASP A 113 -6.32 31.45 5.13
CA ASP A 113 -7.24 30.43 5.62
C ASP A 113 -6.43 29.28 6.24
N TYR A 114 -5.97 29.52 7.47
CA TYR A 114 -5.15 28.54 8.20
C TYR A 114 -5.91 27.28 8.58
N SER A 115 -7.25 27.35 8.67
CA SER A 115 -8.09 26.17 8.95
C SER A 115 -8.11 25.23 7.76
N THR A 116 -8.35 25.75 6.54
CA THR A 116 -8.28 24.96 5.31
C THR A 116 -6.86 24.46 5.07
N PHE A 117 -5.85 25.30 5.29
CA PHE A 117 -4.44 24.89 5.21
C PHE A 117 -4.13 23.70 6.12
N GLN A 118 -4.55 23.74 7.39
CA GLN A 118 -4.34 22.67 8.35
C GLN A 118 -5.08 21.39 7.94
N PHE A 119 -6.31 21.51 7.44
CA PHE A 119 -7.10 20.38 6.96
C PHE A 119 -6.40 19.66 5.79
N LEU A 120 -5.83 20.41 4.85
CA LEU A 120 -5.17 19.87 3.66
C LEU A 120 -3.86 19.15 3.94
N GLN A 121 -3.25 19.30 5.12
CA GLN A 121 -1.98 18.62 5.44
C GLN A 121 -2.12 17.10 5.42
N TRP A 122 -3.31 16.57 5.68
CA TRP A 122 -3.57 15.15 5.51
C TRP A 122 -3.43 14.73 4.05
N TYR A 123 -4.02 15.48 3.10
CA TYR A 123 -3.92 15.20 1.66
C TYR A 123 -2.49 15.35 1.13
N VAL A 124 -1.73 16.33 1.64
CA VAL A 124 -0.32 16.49 1.26
C VAL A 124 0.51 15.27 1.66
N ALA A 125 0.27 14.72 2.85
CA ALA A 125 0.93 13.51 3.30
C ALA A 125 0.45 12.29 2.50
N GLU A 126 -0.86 12.17 2.25
CA GLU A 126 -1.44 11.07 1.49
C GLU A 126 -0.88 11.01 0.06
N GLN A 127 -0.91 12.14 -0.67
CA GLN A 127 -0.40 12.20 -2.04
C GLN A 127 1.10 11.87 -2.14
N HIS A 128 1.89 12.10 -1.09
CA HIS A 128 3.28 11.65 -1.08
C HIS A 128 3.40 10.13 -1.12
N GLU A 129 2.59 9.44 -0.33
CA GLU A 129 2.54 7.97 -0.31
C GLU A 129 1.96 7.42 -1.61
N GLU A 130 0.93 8.07 -2.17
CA GLU A 130 0.31 7.68 -3.44
C GLU A 130 1.28 7.79 -4.63
N GLU A 131 1.99 8.91 -4.75
CA GLU A 131 3.00 9.08 -5.79
C GLU A 131 4.09 8.01 -5.69
N TYR A 132 4.53 7.69 -4.47
CA TYR A 132 5.50 6.63 -4.25
C TYR A 132 4.93 5.25 -4.64
N LEU A 133 3.70 4.95 -4.24
CA LEU A 133 3.01 3.69 -4.54
C LEU A 133 2.90 3.46 -6.05
N PHE A 134 2.33 4.41 -6.77
CA PHE A 134 2.10 4.27 -8.21
C PHE A 134 3.40 4.35 -9.02
N SER A 135 4.35 5.21 -8.67
CA SER A 135 5.66 5.25 -9.32
C SER A 135 6.43 3.94 -9.13
N SER A 136 6.40 3.37 -7.92
CA SER A 136 7.02 2.09 -7.59
C SER A 136 6.37 0.94 -8.35
N MET A 137 5.04 0.92 -8.44
CA MET A 137 4.30 -0.09 -9.19
C MET A 137 4.63 -0.05 -10.69
N LEU A 138 4.63 1.14 -11.29
CA LEU A 138 4.99 1.35 -12.68
C LEU A 138 6.45 0.96 -12.95
N HIS A 139 7.38 1.37 -12.09
CA HIS A 139 8.79 1.05 -12.24
C HIS A 139 9.04 -0.46 -12.19
N LYS A 140 8.42 -1.16 -11.23
CA LYS A 140 8.49 -2.64 -11.13
C LYS A 140 7.93 -3.32 -12.38
N ALA A 141 6.77 -2.86 -12.87
CA ALA A 141 6.20 -3.39 -14.11
C ALA A 141 7.16 -3.24 -15.31
N ARG A 142 7.81 -2.07 -15.44
CA ARG A 142 8.82 -1.83 -16.48
C ARG A 142 10.05 -2.72 -16.35
N ILE A 143 10.58 -2.94 -15.14
CA ILE A 143 11.71 -3.86 -14.90
C ILE A 143 11.33 -5.28 -15.33
N ILE A 144 10.20 -5.80 -14.87
CA ILE A 144 9.73 -7.18 -15.13
C ILE A 144 9.51 -7.41 -16.64
N ASN A 145 9.15 -6.36 -17.38
CA ASN A 145 8.94 -6.44 -18.82
C ASN A 145 10.23 -6.64 -19.64
N THR A 146 11.42 -6.54 -19.02
CA THR A 146 12.71 -6.80 -19.67
C THR A 146 13.23 -8.22 -19.37
N MET A 147 14.05 -8.79 -20.26
CA MET A 147 14.61 -10.13 -20.07
C MET A 147 15.50 -10.19 -18.81
N ASP A 148 16.44 -9.26 -18.70
CA ASP A 148 17.37 -9.19 -17.57
C ASP A 148 16.68 -8.73 -16.27
N GLY A 149 15.66 -7.87 -16.39
CA GLY A 149 14.93 -7.34 -15.24
C GLY A 149 14.12 -8.39 -14.48
N ARG A 150 13.69 -9.49 -15.13
CA ARG A 150 13.05 -10.61 -14.40
C ARG A 150 14.00 -11.31 -13.43
N ALA A 151 15.27 -11.46 -13.81
CA ALA A 151 16.29 -12.04 -12.93
C ALA A 151 16.59 -11.08 -11.77
N LEU A 152 16.72 -9.78 -12.07
CA LEU A 152 16.93 -8.74 -11.06
C LEU A 152 15.76 -8.67 -10.06
N PHE A 153 14.51 -8.70 -10.53
CA PHE A 153 13.33 -8.67 -9.68
C PHE A 153 13.27 -9.88 -8.74
N ARG A 154 13.60 -11.08 -9.23
CA ARG A 154 13.67 -12.30 -8.39
C ARG A 154 14.79 -12.21 -7.35
N PHE A 155 15.94 -11.67 -7.74
CA PHE A 155 17.05 -11.44 -6.80
C PHE A 155 16.64 -10.50 -5.67
N ASP A 156 16.00 -9.37 -6.00
CA ASP A 156 15.50 -8.41 -5.01
C ASP A 156 14.45 -9.05 -4.07
N GLU A 157 13.54 -9.87 -4.61
CA GLU A 157 12.56 -10.61 -3.81
C GLU A 157 13.22 -11.57 -2.80
N GLU A 158 14.33 -12.21 -3.18
CA GLU A 158 15.08 -13.11 -2.30
C GLU A 158 15.84 -12.35 -1.21
N VAL A 159 16.43 -11.20 -1.55
CA VAL A 159 17.04 -10.29 -0.57
C VAL A 159 15.98 -9.83 0.44
N ARG A 160 14.79 -9.43 -0.02
CA ARG A 160 13.68 -9.03 0.85
C ARG A 160 13.27 -10.14 1.82
N LYS A 161 13.13 -11.39 1.35
CA LYS A 161 12.84 -12.56 2.21
C LYS A 161 13.92 -12.75 3.29
N SER A 162 15.18 -12.58 2.91
CA SER A 162 16.32 -12.72 3.82
C SER A 162 16.34 -11.64 4.91
N VAL A 163 16.05 -10.39 4.56
CA VAL A 163 15.94 -9.27 5.52
C VAL A 163 14.80 -9.53 6.52
N LEU A 164 13.61 -9.90 6.04
CA LEU A 164 12.46 -10.20 6.91
C LEU A 164 12.74 -11.38 7.86
N HIS A 165 13.45 -12.40 7.38
CA HIS A 165 13.89 -13.50 8.23
C HIS A 165 14.88 -13.05 9.31
N HIS A 166 15.81 -12.15 8.97
CA HIS A 166 16.77 -11.59 9.92
C HIS A 166 16.09 -10.75 11.01
N GLU A 167 15.15 -9.87 10.64
CA GLU A 167 14.38 -9.06 11.60
C GLU A 167 13.59 -9.94 12.57
N HIS A 168 12.98 -11.03 12.09
CA HIS A 168 12.27 -11.99 12.93
C HIS A 168 13.19 -12.72 13.93
N HIS A 169 14.47 -12.94 13.58
CA HIS A 169 15.46 -13.53 14.52
C HIS A 169 15.96 -12.53 15.56
N GLN A 170 16.08 -11.25 15.20
CA GLN A 170 16.51 -10.16 16.09
C GLN A 170 15.43 -9.78 17.12
N GLN A 171 14.14 -9.94 16.78
CA GLN A 171 13.02 -9.68 17.69
C GLN A 171 12.72 -10.83 18.66
N LYS A 172 13.42 -11.97 18.55
CA LYS A 172 13.25 -13.10 19.47
C LYS A 172 13.96 -12.79 20.80
N PRO A 173 13.29 -12.85 21.97
CA PRO A 173 13.93 -12.53 23.23
C PRO A 173 15.15 -13.44 23.47
N MET A 174 16.26 -12.85 23.93
CA MET A 174 17.59 -13.47 24.07
C MET A 174 17.59 -14.82 24.79
N PHE A 175 16.61 -15.08 25.66
CA PHE A 175 16.46 -16.35 26.39
C PHE A 175 16.05 -17.54 25.50
N LEU A 176 15.54 -17.29 24.29
CA LEU A 176 15.21 -18.31 23.28
C LEU A 176 16.35 -18.59 22.29
N GLN A 177 17.47 -17.85 22.37
CA GLN A 177 18.64 -18.04 21.51
C GLN A 177 19.73 -18.94 22.14
N VAL A 178 19.58 -19.35 23.40
CA VAL A 178 20.56 -20.23 24.07
C VAL A 178 20.12 -21.69 23.84
N GLY A 179 20.90 -22.42 23.02
CA GLY A 179 20.74 -23.86 22.88
C GLY A 179 20.88 -24.60 24.22
N PRO A 180 20.37 -25.84 24.35
CA PRO A 180 20.39 -26.55 25.61
C PRO A 180 21.83 -26.68 26.15
N ALA A 181 22.01 -26.34 27.42
CA ALA A 181 23.30 -26.44 28.10
C ALA A 181 23.87 -27.87 27.98
N PRO A 182 25.19 -28.04 27.79
CA PRO A 182 25.79 -29.35 27.68
C PRO A 182 25.57 -30.12 28.99
N LYS A 183 25.04 -31.35 28.88
CA LYS A 183 24.85 -32.22 30.04
C LYS A 183 26.21 -32.49 30.67
N HIS A 184 26.38 -32.10 31.92
CA HIS A 184 27.51 -32.52 32.73
C HIS A 184 27.49 -34.04 32.83
N HIS A 185 28.60 -34.65 32.40
CA HIS A 185 28.87 -36.07 32.55
C HIS A 185 29.38 -36.27 33.98
N ASP A 186 28.47 -36.58 34.91
CA ASP A 186 28.88 -37.06 36.22
C ASP A 186 29.25 -38.53 36.11
N GLY A 187 30.55 -38.79 36.13
CA GLY A 187 31.11 -40.11 36.36
C GLY A 187 30.92 -40.49 37.83
N HIS A 188 30.26 -41.62 38.06
CA HIS A 188 30.42 -42.37 39.29
C HIS A 188 30.41 -43.86 38.97
N ASP A 189 31.60 -44.46 39.03
CA ASP A 189 31.81 -45.89 39.07
C ASP A 189 31.23 -46.48 40.36
N GLY A 190 30.68 -47.69 40.25
CA GLY A 190 30.18 -48.49 41.38
C GLY A 190 29.80 -49.90 40.96
N LEU A 191 30.79 -50.78 40.91
CA LEU A 191 30.73 -52.23 40.72
C LEU A 191 29.68 -52.92 41.61
N HIS A 192 28.94 -53.91 41.08
CA HIS A 192 28.91 -55.28 41.63
C HIS A 192 28.22 -56.27 40.68
N ALA A 193 28.66 -57.53 40.80
CA ALA A 193 28.61 -58.58 39.80
C ALA A 193 27.54 -59.65 40.05
N HIS A 194 27.43 -60.53 39.04
CA HIS A 194 27.10 -61.96 39.09
C HIS A 194 25.66 -62.45 38.85
N GLN A 195 25.53 -63.13 37.69
CA GLN A 195 25.21 -64.56 37.49
C GLN A 195 23.82 -64.99 37.00
N HIS A 196 23.89 -65.76 35.89
CA HIS A 196 23.14 -66.97 35.50
C HIS A 196 21.67 -66.86 35.04
N SER A 197 21.43 -67.08 33.73
CA SER A 197 20.78 -68.27 33.08
C SER A 197 19.26 -68.32 33.27
N SER A 198 18.35 -68.66 32.35
CA SER A 198 18.36 -69.34 31.04
C SER A 198 16.89 -69.52 30.63
N HIS A 199 16.55 -69.49 29.32
CA HIS A 199 15.35 -70.11 28.67
C HIS A 199 13.96 -69.58 29.15
N TRP A 200 12.84 -69.57 28.42
CA TRP A 200 12.35 -70.30 27.24
C TRP A 200 11.17 -69.55 26.59
N SER A 201 10.70 -70.11 25.48
CA SER A 201 9.75 -69.68 24.44
C SER A 201 8.28 -69.42 24.83
N GLY A 202 7.67 -68.48 24.08
CA GLY A 202 6.43 -68.62 23.29
C GLY A 202 5.09 -68.77 24.01
N HIS A 203 4.11 -67.96 23.60
CA HIS A 203 2.76 -68.31 23.12
C HIS A 203 2.26 -67.15 22.24
#